data_AF-W1V8S1-F1
#
_entry.id   AF-W1V8S1-F1
#
_cell.length_a   1.000
_cell.length_b   1.000
_cell.length_c   1.000
_cell.angle_alpha   90.00
_cell.angle_beta   90.00
_cell.angle_gamma   90.00
#
_symmetry.space_group_name_H-M   'P 1'
#
loop_
_entity.id
_entity.type
_entity.pdbx_description
1 polymer ?
#
loop_
_entity_poly.entity_id
_entity_poly.type
_entity_poly.pdbx_seq_one_letter_code
_entity_poly.pdbx_strand_id
1 'polypeptide(L)'
;GARVSTSDILSFNVGGAGNADSGHFDIGTSASPSSISMLVKDDRSQPARWVAPSSLVFGLGSAAETTAPAGIEFIAKQGQRIWMISSSQVPSVPWLGANTMHPSLFARTTGDVTWTLNGVSGPGSLAVFESGNFGSLVGTRWFGGIGSGSTTVYVGRTADGRPCELDQATIDRLRAEGKIVDGSALPGGLATTGARAAIPVALASLLALAGLAARRWARR
;
A
#
# COMPACT_ATOMS: atom_id res chain seq x y z
N GLY A 1 21.21 6.27 -15.58
CA GLY A 1 20.05 7.18 -15.72
C GLY A 1 19.82 7.90 -14.41
N ALA A 2 19.05 8.99 -14.43
CA ALA A 2 18.60 9.65 -13.21
C ALA A 2 17.65 8.74 -12.43
N ARG A 3 17.77 8.70 -11.10
CA ARG A 3 16.75 8.08 -10.24
C ARG A 3 15.59 9.06 -10.13
N VAL A 4 14.37 8.58 -10.36
CA VAL A 4 13.14 9.34 -10.22
C VAL A 4 12.24 8.63 -9.22
N SER A 5 11.49 9.39 -8.44
CA SER A 5 10.55 8.89 -7.44
C SER A 5 9.21 9.59 -7.58
N THR A 6 8.16 8.91 -7.14
CA THR A 6 6.79 9.42 -7.06
C THR A 6 6.08 8.74 -5.89
N SER A 7 4.98 9.31 -5.43
CA SER A 7 4.18 8.75 -4.33
C SER A 7 2.70 8.99 -4.59
N ASP A 8 1.87 8.03 -4.20
CA ASP A 8 0.41 8.15 -4.24
C ASP A 8 -0.21 7.37 -3.06
N ILE A 9 -1.53 7.51 -2.87
CA ILE A 9 -2.28 6.93 -1.77
C ILE A 9 -3.25 5.87 -2.31
N LEU A 10 -3.21 4.67 -1.73
CA LEU A 10 -4.24 3.66 -1.90
C LEU A 10 -5.26 3.78 -0.77
N SER A 11 -6.54 3.85 -1.12
CA SER A 11 -7.63 3.99 -0.16
C SER A 11 -8.35 2.65 0.04
N PHE A 12 -8.46 2.22 1.29
CA PHE A 12 -9.17 1.00 1.67
C PHE A 12 -10.33 1.35 2.61
N ASN A 13 -11.54 0.84 2.31
CA ASN A 13 -12.65 0.87 3.25
C ASN A 13 -12.75 -0.47 3.98
N VAL A 14 -12.10 -0.58 5.13
CA VAL A 14 -12.03 -1.81 5.92
C VAL A 14 -13.34 -2.06 6.67
N GLY A 15 -13.94 -3.23 6.47
CA GLY A 15 -15.25 -3.58 7.00
C GLY A 15 -16.42 -2.98 6.22
N GLY A 16 -16.16 -2.39 5.05
CA GLY A 16 -17.15 -1.72 4.21
C GLY A 16 -16.96 -1.98 2.72
N ALA A 17 -17.80 -1.32 1.93
CA ALA A 17 -17.76 -1.35 0.47
C ALA A 17 -17.08 -0.10 -0.08
N GLY A 18 -16.53 -0.22 -1.27
CA GLY A 18 -15.93 0.85 -2.06
C GLY A 18 -16.42 0.76 -3.50
N ASN A 19 -15.60 1.23 -4.45
CA ASN A 19 -15.88 1.08 -5.88
C ASN A 19 -14.97 0.02 -6.54
N ALA A 20 -14.09 -0.61 -5.76
CA ALA A 20 -13.18 -1.68 -6.15
C ALA A 20 -13.31 -2.85 -5.17
N ASP A 21 -14.48 -3.48 -5.15
CA ASP A 21 -14.84 -4.52 -4.18
C ASP A 21 -14.61 -5.94 -4.72
N SER A 22 -14.37 -6.07 -6.02
CA SER A 22 -14.15 -7.33 -6.71
C SER A 22 -13.44 -7.06 -8.04
N GLY A 23 -12.73 -8.07 -8.54
CA GLY A 23 -11.91 -7.98 -9.75
C GLY A 23 -10.41 -7.97 -9.45
N HIS A 24 -9.63 -8.10 -10.52
CA HIS A 24 -8.18 -8.10 -10.46
C HIS A 24 -7.63 -6.69 -10.66
N PHE A 25 -6.69 -6.31 -9.80
CA PHE A 25 -6.05 -5.02 -9.80
C PHE A 25 -4.56 -5.20 -9.57
N ASP A 26 -3.72 -4.43 -10.25
CA ASP A 26 -2.30 -4.39 -9.93
C ASP A 26 -1.82 -2.97 -9.66
N ILE A 27 -1.11 -2.76 -8.55
CA ILE A 27 -0.33 -1.55 -8.36
C ILE A 27 0.82 -1.58 -9.36
N GLY A 28 1.01 -0.52 -10.13
CA GLY A 28 2.11 -0.43 -11.07
C GLY A 28 2.68 0.96 -11.22
N THR A 29 3.69 1.05 -12.08
CA THR A 29 4.42 2.29 -12.35
C THR A 29 4.48 2.51 -13.84
N SER A 30 4.10 3.71 -14.29
CA SER A 30 4.32 4.17 -15.66
C SER A 30 5.49 5.15 -15.69
N ALA A 31 6.18 5.24 -16.82
CA ALA A 31 7.26 6.20 -17.04
C ALA A 31 6.94 7.16 -18.19
N SER A 32 7.39 8.40 -18.01
CA SER A 32 7.55 9.45 -19.03
C SER A 32 9.06 9.66 -19.28
N PRO A 33 9.49 10.55 -20.21
CA PRO A 33 10.92 10.82 -20.43
C PRO A 33 11.71 11.24 -19.18
N SER A 34 11.09 11.90 -18.21
CA SER A 34 11.78 12.47 -17.04
C SER A 34 11.06 12.27 -15.71
N SER A 35 9.97 11.50 -15.69
CA SER A 35 9.19 11.25 -14.47
C SER A 35 8.56 9.85 -14.49
N ILE A 36 8.10 9.41 -13.32
CA ILE A 36 7.28 8.21 -13.16
C ILE A 36 5.98 8.56 -12.44
N SER A 37 4.94 7.76 -12.67
CA SER A 37 3.66 7.87 -11.98
C SER A 37 3.23 6.50 -11.46
N MET A 38 2.71 6.46 -10.24
CA MET A 38 2.01 5.28 -9.70
C MET A 38 0.61 5.21 -10.31
N LEU A 39 0.21 4.01 -10.75
CA LEU A 39 -1.11 3.74 -11.33
C LEU A 39 -1.63 2.41 -10.79
N VAL A 40 -2.93 2.18 -10.95
CA VAL A 40 -3.54 0.86 -10.75
C VAL A 40 -4.02 0.34 -12.11
N LYS A 41 -3.55 -0.85 -12.49
CA LYS A 41 -4.12 -1.60 -13.60
C LYS A 41 -5.43 -2.22 -13.11
N ASP A 42 -6.53 -1.84 -13.70
CA ASP A 42 -7.89 -2.34 -13.44
C ASP A 42 -8.29 -3.29 -14.58
N ASP A 43 -8.29 -4.59 -14.28
CA ASP A 43 -8.56 -5.66 -15.25
C ASP A 43 -10.05 -6.04 -15.34
N ARG A 44 -10.95 -5.26 -14.73
CA ARG A 44 -12.40 -5.53 -14.77
C ARG A 44 -13.02 -5.35 -16.16
N SER A 45 -12.33 -4.66 -17.06
CA SER A 45 -12.70 -4.53 -18.47
C SER A 45 -11.55 -4.97 -19.36
N GLN A 46 -11.87 -5.36 -20.60
CA GLN A 46 -10.89 -5.66 -21.63
C GLN A 46 -11.00 -4.66 -22.79
N PRO A 47 -9.92 -3.94 -23.16
CA PRO A 47 -8.60 -3.98 -22.52
C PRO A 47 -8.60 -3.39 -21.10
N ALA A 48 -7.63 -3.82 -20.31
CA ALA A 48 -7.39 -3.29 -18.97
C ALA A 48 -7.17 -1.78 -18.99
N ARG A 49 -7.61 -1.10 -17.93
CA ARG A 49 -7.43 0.35 -17.79
C ARG A 49 -6.34 0.64 -16.77
N TRP A 50 -5.51 1.64 -17.04
CA TRP A 50 -4.60 2.17 -16.03
C TRP A 50 -5.21 3.44 -15.45
N VAL A 51 -5.55 3.41 -14.17
CA VAL A 51 -6.26 4.49 -13.49
C VAL A 51 -5.44 5.07 -12.34
N ALA A 52 -5.75 6.29 -11.95
CA ALA A 52 -5.15 6.91 -10.78
C ALA A 52 -5.60 6.18 -9.50
N PRO A 53 -4.69 5.92 -8.53
CA PRO A 53 -5.04 5.34 -7.22
C PRO A 53 -6.21 6.06 -6.52
N SER A 54 -6.26 7.40 -6.61
CA SER A 54 -7.31 8.23 -6.02
C SER A 54 -8.71 8.01 -6.61
N SER A 55 -8.82 7.38 -7.78
CA SER A 55 -10.11 7.00 -8.37
C SER A 55 -10.70 5.71 -7.80
N LEU A 56 -9.94 4.97 -6.98
CA LEU A 56 -10.34 3.70 -6.41
C LEU A 56 -10.39 3.76 -4.88
N VAL A 57 -11.45 3.19 -4.34
CA VAL A 57 -11.59 2.84 -2.93
C VAL A 57 -11.83 1.33 -2.89
N PHE A 58 -10.85 0.59 -2.37
CA PHE A 58 -10.92 -0.87 -2.23
C PHE A 58 -11.76 -1.23 -1.01
N GLY A 59 -12.95 -1.78 -1.23
CA GLY A 59 -13.79 -2.27 -0.14
C GLY A 59 -13.30 -3.63 0.35
N LEU A 60 -13.07 -3.76 1.65
CA LEU A 60 -12.78 -5.03 2.31
C LEU A 60 -13.96 -5.38 3.22
N GLY A 61 -15.02 -5.88 2.61
CA GLY A 61 -16.25 -6.29 3.30
C GLY A 61 -16.08 -7.59 4.10
N SER A 62 -17.21 -8.19 4.48
CA SER A 62 -17.22 -9.43 5.28
C SER A 62 -16.52 -10.61 4.61
N ALA A 63 -16.49 -10.65 3.28
CA ALA A 63 -15.79 -11.71 2.53
C ALA A 63 -14.26 -11.65 2.66
N ALA A 64 -13.71 -10.48 2.97
CA ALA A 64 -12.28 -10.30 3.25
C ALA A 64 -11.95 -10.54 4.73
N GLU A 65 -12.95 -10.69 5.60
CA GLU A 65 -12.73 -10.88 7.02
C GLU A 65 -12.23 -12.31 7.32
N THR A 66 -11.16 -12.40 8.11
CA THR A 66 -10.60 -13.68 8.55
C THR A 66 -9.94 -13.55 9.92
N THR A 67 -9.38 -14.64 10.43
CA THR A 67 -8.55 -14.64 11.63
C THR A 67 -7.07 -14.61 11.28
N ALA A 68 -6.30 -13.87 12.06
CA ALA A 68 -4.88 -13.73 11.90
C ALA A 68 -4.21 -15.11 12.01
N PRO A 69 -3.54 -15.58 10.94
CA PRO A 69 -2.77 -16.80 10.95
C PRO A 69 -1.51 -16.62 11.80
N ALA A 70 -0.83 -17.72 12.11
CA ALA A 70 0.51 -17.64 12.67
C ALA A 70 1.47 -17.00 11.64
N GLY A 71 2.48 -16.26 12.12
CA GLY A 71 3.51 -15.63 11.29
C GLY A 71 3.25 -14.15 10.95
N ILE A 72 2.10 -13.60 11.35
CA ILE A 72 1.78 -12.16 11.22
C ILE A 72 1.66 -11.40 12.55
N GLU A 73 2.25 -11.94 13.62
CA GLU A 73 2.17 -11.42 14.99
C GLU A 73 2.72 -9.98 15.13
N PHE A 74 3.50 -9.54 14.15
CA PHE A 74 4.00 -8.18 14.05
C PHE A 74 2.92 -7.12 13.75
N ILE A 75 1.74 -7.52 13.26
CA ILE A 75 0.59 -6.62 13.05
C ILE A 75 -0.70 -7.07 13.76
N ALA A 76 -0.87 -8.36 14.04
CA ALA A 76 -2.06 -8.90 14.70
C ALA A 76 -1.73 -10.18 15.47
N LYS A 77 -2.28 -10.36 16.67
CA LYS A 77 -2.12 -11.61 17.42
C LYS A 77 -2.78 -12.76 16.65
N GLN A 78 -2.20 -13.96 16.67
CA GLN A 78 -2.84 -15.14 16.08
C GLN A 78 -4.28 -15.30 16.61
N GLY A 79 -5.23 -15.60 15.71
CA GLY A 79 -6.66 -15.70 16.03
C GLY A 79 -7.40 -14.36 16.12
N GLN A 80 -6.71 -13.23 16.13
CA GLN A 80 -7.33 -11.89 16.09
C GLN A 80 -8.05 -11.69 14.75
N ARG A 81 -9.22 -11.04 14.78
CA ARG A 81 -9.93 -10.66 13.53
C ARG A 81 -9.08 -9.67 12.72
N ILE A 82 -8.97 -9.94 11.41
CA ILE A 82 -8.31 -9.10 10.42
C ILE A 82 -9.11 -9.08 9.11
N TRP A 83 -8.72 -8.20 8.19
CA TRP A 83 -9.16 -8.23 6.80
C TRP A 83 -7.98 -8.57 5.90
N MET A 84 -8.18 -9.49 4.96
CA MET A 84 -7.12 -10.00 4.12
C MET A 84 -7.55 -10.03 2.65
N ILE A 85 -6.69 -9.51 1.78
CA ILE A 85 -6.71 -9.82 0.35
C ILE A 85 -5.81 -11.04 0.15
N SER A 86 -6.40 -12.13 -0.36
CA SER A 86 -5.71 -13.38 -0.63
C SER A 86 -4.84 -13.29 -1.91
N SER A 87 -3.78 -14.10 -1.98
CA SER A 87 -2.98 -14.26 -3.22
C SER A 87 -3.75 -14.98 -4.32
N SER A 88 -4.89 -15.59 -3.99
CA SER A 88 -5.86 -16.14 -4.93
C SER A 88 -7.15 -15.31 -4.91
N GLN A 89 -7.82 -15.23 -6.06
CA GLN A 89 -9.10 -14.52 -6.16
C GLN A 89 -10.14 -15.11 -5.19
N VAL A 90 -10.72 -14.24 -4.37
CA VAL A 90 -11.89 -14.54 -3.53
C VAL A 90 -13.08 -13.73 -4.06
N PRO A 91 -14.28 -14.32 -4.22
CA PRO A 91 -15.47 -13.56 -4.61
C PRO A 91 -15.76 -12.41 -3.64
N SER A 92 -16.08 -11.23 -4.17
CA SER A 92 -16.36 -10.02 -3.37
C SER A 92 -15.19 -9.53 -2.51
N VAL A 93 -13.97 -9.86 -2.92
CA VAL A 93 -12.73 -9.28 -2.40
C VAL A 93 -11.92 -8.80 -3.61
N PRO A 94 -11.41 -7.56 -3.62
CA PRO A 94 -10.49 -7.13 -4.67
C PRO A 94 -9.24 -7.99 -4.63
N TRP A 95 -8.81 -8.51 -5.78
CA TRP A 95 -7.55 -9.24 -5.89
C TRP A 95 -6.47 -8.26 -6.33
N LEU A 96 -5.74 -7.73 -5.35
CA LEU A 96 -4.76 -6.67 -5.52
C LEU A 96 -3.34 -7.23 -5.52
N GLY A 97 -2.69 -7.18 -6.69
CA GLY A 97 -1.30 -7.54 -6.89
C GLY A 97 -0.41 -6.33 -7.19
N ALA A 98 0.76 -6.63 -7.72
CA ALA A 98 1.76 -5.64 -8.08
C ALA A 98 2.39 -5.98 -9.44
N ASN A 99 2.59 -4.97 -10.29
CA ASN A 99 2.90 -5.12 -11.71
C ASN A 99 3.89 -4.06 -12.21
N THR A 100 5.06 -4.52 -12.65
CA THR A 100 6.12 -3.68 -13.26
C THR A 100 6.12 -3.76 -14.78
N MET A 101 5.02 -4.22 -15.39
CA MET A 101 4.92 -4.52 -16.82
C MET A 101 4.23 -3.43 -17.65
N HIS A 102 4.13 -2.20 -17.14
CA HIS A 102 3.56 -1.10 -17.91
C HIS A 102 4.40 -0.85 -19.19
N PRO A 103 3.80 -0.76 -20.40
CA PRO A 103 4.56 -0.64 -21.64
C PRO A 103 5.54 0.54 -21.66
N SER A 104 5.15 1.69 -21.10
CA SER A 104 6.03 2.86 -21.04
C SER A 104 7.20 2.70 -20.07
N LEU A 105 7.07 1.84 -19.06
CA LEU A 105 8.15 1.54 -18.13
C LEU A 105 9.22 0.72 -18.85
N PHE A 106 8.83 -0.40 -19.49
CA PHE A 106 9.76 -1.22 -20.28
C PHE A 106 10.48 -0.43 -21.38
N ALA A 107 9.78 0.47 -22.06
CA ALA A 107 10.36 1.25 -23.14
C ALA A 107 11.38 2.30 -22.66
N ARG A 108 11.42 2.63 -21.36
CA ARG A 108 12.14 3.81 -20.85
C ARG A 108 13.07 3.56 -19.67
N THR A 109 12.90 2.45 -18.95
CA THR A 109 13.81 2.07 -17.86
C THR A 109 14.48 0.73 -18.13
N THR A 110 15.73 0.62 -17.70
CA THR A 110 16.50 -0.62 -17.63
C THR A 110 16.86 -0.99 -16.18
N GLY A 111 16.42 -0.17 -15.21
CA GLY A 111 16.72 -0.33 -13.79
C GLY A 111 15.53 -0.83 -12.98
N ASP A 112 15.83 -1.25 -11.75
CA ASP A 112 14.85 -1.79 -10.80
C ASP A 112 13.76 -0.76 -10.44
N VAL A 113 12.54 -1.27 -10.23
CA VAL A 113 11.49 -0.53 -9.53
C VAL A 113 11.59 -0.86 -8.06
N THR A 114 11.70 0.17 -7.22
CA THR A 114 11.62 0.04 -5.77
C THR A 114 10.31 0.63 -5.30
N TRP A 115 9.54 -0.13 -4.54
CA TRP A 115 8.35 0.39 -3.86
C TRP A 115 8.63 0.62 -2.39
N THR A 116 7.89 1.57 -1.83
CA THR A 116 8.15 2.12 -0.51
C THR A 116 6.83 2.48 0.14
N LEU A 117 6.58 1.96 1.34
CA LEU A 117 5.42 2.33 2.14
C LEU A 117 5.80 3.53 3.01
N ASN A 118 5.43 4.73 2.56
CA ASN A 118 5.71 5.97 3.28
C ASN A 118 4.95 6.09 4.60
N GLY A 119 3.76 5.48 4.70
CA GLY A 119 2.93 5.52 5.90
C GLY A 119 1.58 4.83 5.73
N VAL A 120 0.86 4.68 6.84
CA VAL A 120 -0.48 4.10 6.91
C VAL A 120 -1.32 5.02 7.77
N SER A 121 -2.49 5.43 7.27
CA SER A 121 -3.44 6.28 8.01
C SER A 121 -4.77 5.55 8.14
N GLY A 122 -5.25 5.42 9.38
CA GLY A 122 -6.49 4.71 9.70
C GLY A 122 -6.36 3.87 10.95
N PRO A 123 -7.48 3.31 11.44
CA PRO A 123 -7.45 2.45 12.61
C PRO A 123 -6.80 1.11 12.26
N GLY A 124 -5.67 0.80 12.91
CA GLY A 124 -5.05 -0.51 12.83
C GLY A 124 -3.76 -0.57 12.02
N SER A 125 -3.21 -1.77 11.90
CA SER A 125 -1.92 -2.03 11.27
C SER A 125 -2.08 -2.59 9.87
N LEU A 126 -1.08 -2.36 9.01
CA LEU A 126 -1.01 -2.91 7.65
C LEU A 126 0.24 -3.77 7.50
N ALA A 127 0.11 -4.91 6.81
CA ALA A 127 1.23 -5.65 6.26
C ALA A 127 0.97 -6.06 4.81
N VAL A 128 2.05 -6.08 4.02
CA VAL A 128 2.08 -6.63 2.66
C VAL A 128 3.18 -7.66 2.60
N PHE A 129 2.88 -8.85 2.09
CA PHE A 129 3.86 -9.93 1.98
C PHE A 129 3.48 -10.87 0.84
N GLU A 130 4.46 -11.57 0.28
CA GLU A 130 4.19 -12.67 -0.65
C GLU A 130 3.60 -13.87 0.11
N SER A 131 2.78 -14.68 -0.55
CA SER A 131 2.42 -15.99 -0.03
C SER A 131 3.68 -16.84 0.15
N GLY A 132 3.83 -17.46 1.32
CA GLY A 132 4.94 -18.38 1.58
C GLY A 132 4.75 -19.76 0.94
N ASN A 133 5.79 -20.58 1.00
CA ASN A 133 5.75 -21.98 0.55
C ASN A 133 5.16 -22.91 1.62
N PHE A 134 4.84 -24.16 1.22
CA PHE A 134 4.27 -25.21 2.07
C PHE A 134 4.81 -25.19 3.51
N GLY A 135 3.92 -24.83 4.46
CA GLY A 135 4.23 -24.75 5.90
C GLY A 135 4.37 -23.32 6.46
N SER A 136 4.58 -22.30 5.63
CA SER A 136 4.57 -20.88 6.03
C SER A 136 3.59 -20.09 5.19
N LEU A 137 2.61 -19.42 5.83
CA LEU A 137 1.68 -18.55 5.10
C LEU A 137 2.35 -17.26 4.62
N VAL A 138 3.38 -16.80 5.34
CA VAL A 138 4.09 -15.56 5.06
C VAL A 138 5.41 -15.87 4.37
N GLY A 139 5.58 -15.36 3.15
CA GLY A 139 6.83 -15.37 2.40
C GLY A 139 7.61 -14.06 2.61
N THR A 140 8.15 -13.50 1.52
CA THR A 140 8.86 -12.22 1.56
C THR A 140 7.95 -11.12 2.06
N ARG A 141 8.31 -10.46 3.17
CA ARG A 141 7.61 -9.27 3.64
C ARG A 141 8.02 -8.07 2.82
N TRP A 142 7.03 -7.36 2.28
CA TRP A 142 7.23 -6.15 1.51
C TRP A 142 7.10 -4.94 2.43
N PHE A 143 6.01 -4.84 3.19
CA PHE A 143 5.75 -3.73 4.10
C PHE A 143 5.11 -4.19 5.41
N GLY A 144 5.28 -3.41 6.47
CA GLY A 144 4.63 -3.60 7.77
C GLY A 144 4.63 -2.29 8.57
N GLY A 145 3.49 -1.88 9.12
CA GLY A 145 3.36 -0.65 9.90
C GLY A 145 2.16 -0.63 10.84
N ILE A 146 2.29 0.08 11.97
CA ILE A 146 1.24 0.30 12.97
C ILE A 146 0.52 1.61 12.65
N GLY A 147 -0.79 1.59 12.47
CA GLY A 147 -1.63 2.78 12.55
C GLY A 147 -2.28 2.86 13.93
N SER A 148 -1.91 3.85 14.74
CA SER A 148 -2.56 4.09 16.04
C SER A 148 -2.90 5.57 16.24
N GLY A 149 -4.19 5.83 16.49
CA GLY A 149 -4.71 7.12 16.98
C GLY A 149 -4.85 8.22 15.92
N SER A 150 -5.56 9.31 16.27
CA SER A 150 -5.49 10.57 15.52
C SER A 150 -4.02 10.94 15.44
N THR A 151 -3.45 10.67 14.28
CA THR A 151 -2.02 10.81 14.08
C THR A 151 -1.83 12.22 13.57
N THR A 152 -1.12 13.03 14.36
CA THR A 152 -0.55 14.27 13.84
C THR A 152 0.46 13.91 12.76
N VAL A 153 0.07 14.10 11.51
CA VAL A 153 0.95 13.99 10.35
C VAL A 153 1.65 15.33 10.17
N TYR A 154 2.98 15.31 10.26
CA TYR A 154 3.81 16.49 10.10
C TYR A 154 4.07 16.69 8.61
N VAL A 155 3.54 17.78 8.07
CA VAL A 155 3.75 18.25 6.70
C VAL A 155 4.73 19.42 6.71
N GLY A 156 5.52 19.58 5.64
CA GLY A 156 6.28 20.81 5.45
C GLY A 156 5.38 21.93 4.92
N ARG A 157 5.37 23.07 5.61
CA ARG A 157 4.65 24.28 5.22
C ARG A 157 5.54 25.50 5.40
N THR A 158 5.51 26.40 4.43
CA THR A 158 6.09 27.74 4.55
C THR A 158 5.24 28.61 5.47
N ALA A 159 5.76 29.78 5.88
CA ALA A 159 5.04 30.69 6.78
C ALA A 159 3.69 31.19 6.23
N ASP A 160 3.57 31.25 4.90
CA ASP A 160 2.33 31.57 4.15
C ASP A 160 1.47 30.33 3.84
N GLY A 161 1.81 29.16 4.38
CA GLY A 161 1.00 27.94 4.31
C GLY A 161 1.17 27.10 3.04
N ARG A 162 2.13 27.41 2.16
CA ARG A 162 2.42 26.60 0.96
C ARG A 162 3.17 25.31 1.35
N PRO A 163 2.92 24.17 0.69
CA PRO A 163 3.69 22.94 0.94
C PRO A 163 5.18 23.11 0.67
N CYS A 164 6.04 22.46 1.47
CA CYS A 164 7.48 22.40 1.25
C CYS A 164 8.06 21.05 1.74
N GLU A 165 9.28 20.73 1.31
CA GLU A 165 10.06 19.62 1.89
C GLU A 165 10.62 20.05 3.25
N LEU A 166 10.74 19.10 4.18
CA LEU A 166 11.46 19.28 5.44
C LEU A 166 12.92 18.86 5.24
N ASP A 167 13.85 19.52 5.94
CA ASP A 167 15.24 19.07 5.94
C ASP A 167 15.41 17.71 6.66
N GLN A 168 16.50 17.00 6.32
CA GLN A 168 16.75 15.65 6.82
C GLN A 168 16.88 15.60 8.35
N ALA A 169 17.50 16.63 8.96
CA ALA A 169 17.67 16.69 10.41
C ALA A 169 16.33 16.83 11.15
N THR A 170 15.40 17.61 10.60
CA THR A 170 14.04 17.79 11.12
C THR A 170 13.27 16.48 11.02
N ILE A 171 13.41 15.76 9.91
CA ILE A 171 12.78 14.46 9.71
C ILE A 171 13.31 13.42 10.69
N ASP A 172 14.62 13.35 10.86
CA ASP A 172 15.25 12.38 11.77
C ASP A 172 14.84 12.65 13.22
N ARG A 173 14.75 13.92 13.62
CA ARG A 173 14.22 14.30 14.93
C ARG A 173 12.75 13.90 15.10
N LEU A 174 11.88 14.25 14.14
CA LEU A 174 10.47 13.90 14.21
C LEU A 174 10.28 12.38 14.31
N ARG A 175 11.10 11.60 13.60
CA ARG A 175 11.10 10.13 13.67
C ARG A 175 11.62 9.58 14.98
N ALA A 176 12.71 10.15 15.53
CA ALA A 176 13.23 9.77 16.83
C ALA A 176 12.20 10.01 17.96
N GLU A 177 11.32 11.00 17.79
CA GLU A 177 10.19 11.29 18.65
C GLU A 177 8.94 10.43 18.36
N GLY A 178 9.00 9.50 17.39
CA GLY A 178 7.89 8.63 17.01
C GLY A 178 6.78 9.31 16.21
N LYS A 179 7.03 10.49 15.61
CA LYS A 179 6.07 11.27 14.83
C LYS A 179 6.02 10.84 13.36
N ILE A 180 4.85 10.95 12.74
CA ILE A 180 4.64 10.59 11.32
C ILE A 180 4.87 11.82 10.45
N VAL A 181 5.77 11.72 9.47
CA VAL A 181 6.06 12.77 8.49
C VAL A 181 5.40 12.40 7.16
N ASP A 182 4.64 13.30 6.57
CA ASP A 182 3.99 13.07 5.28
C ASP A 182 5.02 12.83 4.16
N GLY A 183 4.70 11.96 3.20
CA GLY A 183 5.58 11.70 2.06
C GLY A 183 5.91 12.96 1.25
N SER A 184 4.99 13.93 1.20
CA SER A 184 5.21 15.25 0.57
C SER A 184 6.26 16.12 1.27
N ALA A 185 6.68 15.74 2.47
CA ALA A 185 7.62 16.46 3.31
C ALA A 185 9.00 15.81 3.38
N LEU A 186 9.23 14.65 2.75
CA LEU A 186 10.51 13.91 2.80
C LEU A 186 11.44 14.24 1.61
N PRO A 187 12.74 14.46 1.83
CA PRO A 187 13.77 14.40 0.79
C PRO A 187 13.90 12.95 0.32
N GLY A 188 13.42 12.65 -0.89
CA GLY A 188 13.70 11.37 -1.55
C GLY A 188 13.06 10.08 -0.98
N GLY A 189 12.16 10.15 0.02
CA GLY A 189 11.15 9.13 0.42
C GLY A 189 11.62 7.70 0.85
N LEU A 190 11.45 7.35 2.14
CA LEU A 190 12.03 6.18 2.84
C LEU A 190 11.15 4.92 2.99
N ALA A 191 11.83 3.78 3.20
CA ALA A 191 11.38 2.38 3.45
C ALA A 191 11.35 1.50 2.19
N THR A 192 12.55 1.12 1.73
CA THR A 192 12.74 0.34 0.51
C THR A 192 12.37 -1.12 0.70
N THR A 193 11.58 -1.70 -0.20
CA THR A 193 11.62 -3.16 -0.39
C THR A 193 13.02 -3.56 -0.88
N GLY A 194 13.59 -4.61 -0.29
CA GLY A 194 14.79 -5.28 -0.80
C GLY A 194 14.52 -6.22 -1.98
N ALA A 195 13.32 -6.13 -2.58
CA ALA A 195 13.00 -6.90 -3.77
C ALA A 195 13.64 -6.20 -4.97
N ARG A 196 14.83 -6.66 -5.35
CA ARG A 196 15.30 -6.47 -6.72
C ARG A 196 14.27 -7.12 -7.62
N ALA A 197 13.41 -6.32 -8.26
CA ALA A 197 12.57 -6.80 -9.37
C ALA A 197 13.46 -6.99 -10.61
N ALA A 198 14.50 -7.80 -10.47
CA ALA A 198 15.21 -8.37 -11.59
C ALA A 198 14.34 -9.53 -12.08
N ILE A 199 13.34 -9.22 -12.92
CA ILE A 199 12.53 -10.07 -13.82
C ILE A 199 11.10 -9.46 -13.90
N PRO A 200 10.47 -9.41 -15.10
CA PRO A 200 9.07 -9.03 -15.23
C PRO A 200 8.17 -10.08 -14.55
N VAL A 201 7.60 -9.75 -13.39
CA VAL A 201 6.62 -10.62 -12.72
C VAL A 201 5.44 -9.76 -12.26
N ALA A 202 4.23 -10.15 -12.64
CA ALA A 202 3.03 -9.76 -11.92
C ALA A 202 2.93 -10.68 -10.69
N LEU A 203 3.16 -10.13 -9.50
CA LEU A 203 3.11 -10.88 -8.26
C LEU A 203 1.78 -10.62 -7.57
N ALA A 204 1.06 -11.69 -7.25
CA ALA A 204 -0.05 -11.62 -6.31
C ALA A 204 0.54 -11.55 -4.89
N SER A 205 0.42 -10.40 -4.25
CA SER A 205 0.83 -10.20 -2.86
C SER A 205 -0.37 -10.33 -1.93
N LEU A 206 -0.14 -10.84 -0.72
CA LEU A 206 -1.11 -10.83 0.36
C LEU A 206 -1.08 -9.46 1.05
N LEU A 207 -2.27 -8.88 1.22
CA LEU A 207 -2.48 -7.66 1.99
C LEU A 207 -3.26 -8.01 3.25
N ALA A 208 -2.70 -7.74 4.43
CA ALA A 208 -3.38 -7.94 5.70
C ALA A 208 -3.55 -6.60 6.44
N LEU A 209 -4.79 -6.28 6.79
CA LEU A 209 -5.19 -5.10 7.55
C LEU A 209 -5.80 -5.52 8.88
N ALA A 210 -5.16 -5.13 9.97
CA ALA A 210 -5.56 -5.45 11.34
C ALA A 210 -6.20 -4.23 12.00
N GLY A 211 -7.51 -4.04 11.80
CA GLY A 211 -8.27 -2.91 12.32
C GLY A 211 -9.26 -3.26 13.44
N LEU A 212 -9.57 -2.29 14.30
CA LEU A 212 -10.74 -2.36 15.19
C LEU A 212 -11.96 -1.82 14.43
N ALA A 213 -12.84 -2.70 13.96
CA ALA A 213 -14.14 -2.26 13.45
C ALA A 213 -14.98 -1.70 14.60
N ALA A 214 -15.17 -0.38 14.65
CA ALA A 214 -16.10 0.23 15.58
C ALA A 214 -17.53 -0.22 15.21
N ARG A 215 -18.12 -1.11 16.01
CA ARG A 215 -19.53 -1.47 15.89
C ARG A 215 -20.36 -0.21 16.14
N ARG A 216 -20.93 0.38 15.08
CA ARG A 216 -22.04 1.33 15.22
C ARG A 216 -23.23 0.55 15.77
N TRP A 217 -23.44 0.62 17.08
CA TRP A 217 -24.74 0.27 17.67
C TRP A 217 -25.75 1.32 17.19
N ALA A 218 -26.57 0.94 16.21
CA ALA A 218 -27.83 1.62 15.97
C ALA A 218 -28.68 1.43 17.24
N ARG A 219 -28.86 2.52 18.01
CA ARG A 219 -29.85 2.53 19.07
C ARG A 219 -31.22 2.41 18.40
N ARG A 220 -32.02 1.47 18.90
CA ARG A 220 -33.42 1.27 18.52
C ARG A 220 -34.25 2.49 18.88
#